data_AF-A0A2R6NM14-F1
#
_entry.id   AF-A0A2R6NM14-F1
#
_cell.length_a   1.000
_cell.length_b   1.000
_cell.length_c   1.000
_cell.angle_alpha   90.00
_cell.angle_beta   90.00
_cell.angle_gamma   90.00
#
_symmetry.space_group_name_H-M   'P 1'
#
loop_
_entity.id
_entity.type
_entity.pdbx_description
1 polymer ?
#
loop_
_entity_poly.entity_id
_entity_poly.type
_entity_poly.pdbx_seq_one_letter_code
_entity_poly.pdbx_strand_id
1 'polypeptide(L)'
;MSSQELSFSQGPVATGSQKPTAVPPPSLQQEDSIIHTRITNDEKALRRVTKKFHNYTSVAYDPVVPPSPILTTSVDDARDAFLVELASFHLSLKKSLMVCEAEARQVEEYQREKARIENEHILLRSQIDELKMSLEQAQVQRRRKMEYDLIAEKINALPSREELEQSIRVLENDMHAIHAEHEDQNRVLHAQQAALGVVISNIQDLRLMGKQDVEVAEASRTSSPAPDTQGGEPADVEMETDTREETGEIEDNKEEGSNERDSDDDVPLSKKHLNPSARSFLPHSSSSRLSTPHLEGTPPSTRAYREEGEDDDIEMGELAEEPIEKLIKKKIREEELEEGEASDMSSELSEPPDD
;
A
#
# COMPACT_ATOMS: atom_id res chain seq x y z
N MET A 1 -76.73 25.00 40.91
CA MET A 1 -76.71 25.31 42.36
C MET A 1 -75.56 24.58 43.02
N SER A 2 -74.48 25.29 43.31
CA SER A 2 -73.61 25.05 44.47
C SER A 2 -72.64 26.22 44.53
N SER A 3 -73.02 27.17 45.39
CA SER A 3 -72.21 28.29 45.82
C SER A 3 -71.12 27.78 46.75
N GLN A 4 -69.90 28.30 46.61
CA GLN A 4 -68.92 28.35 47.70
C GLN A 4 -67.97 29.52 47.47
N GLU A 5 -67.49 30.03 48.59
CA GLU A 5 -67.36 31.45 48.89
C GLU A 5 -66.10 32.15 48.36
N LEU A 6 -66.27 33.43 48.04
CA LEU A 6 -65.21 34.41 47.81
C LEU A 6 -64.60 34.84 49.15
N SER A 7 -63.39 34.37 49.44
CA SER A 7 -62.54 34.96 50.48
C SER A 7 -61.59 35.99 49.85
N PHE A 8 -61.83 37.26 50.21
CA PHE A 8 -61.02 38.40 49.81
C PHE A 8 -59.82 38.49 50.77
N SER A 9 -58.66 38.01 50.34
CA SER A 9 -57.39 38.22 51.05
C SER A 9 -56.64 39.38 50.38
N GLN A 10 -56.67 40.53 51.05
CA GLN A 10 -55.92 41.72 50.68
C GLN A 10 -54.53 41.61 51.33
N GLY A 11 -53.52 41.25 50.52
CA GLY A 11 -52.10 41.21 50.86
C GLY A 11 -51.29 42.14 49.93
N PRO A 12 -50.12 42.62 50.37
CA PRO A 12 -49.61 43.95 50.03
C PRO A 12 -49.05 44.08 48.62
N VAL A 13 -49.15 45.30 48.10
CA VAL A 13 -48.49 45.78 46.88
C VAL A 13 -46.98 45.66 47.04
N ALA A 14 -46.42 44.54 46.59
CA ALA A 14 -45.00 44.41 46.31
C ALA A 14 -44.76 45.05 44.93
N THR A 15 -43.97 46.11 44.91
CA THR A 15 -43.39 46.70 43.71
C THR A 15 -42.59 45.65 42.98
N GLY A 16 -43.22 45.01 42.00
CA GLY A 16 -42.60 44.07 41.07
C GLY A 16 -41.54 44.81 40.27
N SER A 17 -40.29 44.69 40.72
CA SER A 17 -39.11 45.04 39.96
C SER A 17 -39.20 44.31 38.61
N GLN A 18 -39.45 45.04 37.53
CA GLN A 18 -39.34 44.52 36.17
C GLN A 18 -37.87 44.17 35.95
N LYS A 19 -37.51 42.92 36.25
CA LYS A 19 -36.29 42.32 35.70
C LYS A 19 -36.45 42.34 34.17
N PRO A 20 -35.51 42.91 33.42
CA PRO A 20 -35.53 42.75 31.97
C PRO A 20 -35.41 41.25 31.71
N THR A 21 -36.44 40.65 31.13
CA THR A 21 -36.35 39.34 30.52
C THR A 21 -35.34 39.46 29.39
N ALA A 22 -34.08 39.14 29.70
CA ALA A 22 -33.03 38.96 28.73
C ALA A 22 -33.41 37.75 27.87
N VAL A 23 -34.02 38.02 26.72
CA VAL A 23 -34.25 37.01 25.70
C VAL A 23 -32.87 36.48 25.31
N PRO A 24 -32.61 35.16 25.44
CA PRO A 24 -31.33 34.59 25.05
C PRO A 24 -31.07 34.92 23.56
N PRO A 25 -29.82 35.24 23.18
CA PRO A 25 -29.52 35.56 21.80
C PRO A 25 -29.92 34.37 20.91
N PRO A 26 -30.57 34.63 19.76
CA PRO A 26 -30.98 33.57 18.86
C PRO A 26 -29.75 32.76 18.43
N SER A 27 -29.93 31.45 18.29
CA SER A 27 -28.87 30.60 17.74
C SER A 27 -28.53 31.02 16.31
N LEU A 28 -27.29 30.81 15.84
CA LEU A 28 -26.86 31.15 14.48
C LEU A 28 -27.83 30.60 13.41
N GLN A 29 -28.37 29.41 13.62
CA GLN A 29 -29.32 28.76 12.73
C GLN A 29 -30.71 29.44 12.74
N GLN A 30 -31.11 29.99 13.88
CA GLN A 30 -32.32 30.80 14.00
C GLN A 30 -32.13 32.19 13.38
N GLU A 31 -30.94 32.78 13.51
CA GLU A 31 -30.56 34.02 12.83
C GLU A 31 -30.62 33.86 11.32
N ASP A 32 -30.02 32.80 10.77
CA ASP A 32 -30.08 32.48 9.34
C ASP A 32 -31.52 32.28 8.85
N SER A 33 -32.36 31.62 9.63
CA SER A 33 -33.79 31.45 9.33
C SER A 33 -34.55 32.79 9.31
N ILE A 34 -34.27 33.68 10.27
CA ILE A 34 -34.85 35.02 10.33
C ILE A 34 -34.37 35.87 9.14
N ILE A 35 -33.08 35.79 8.80
CA ILE A 35 -32.47 36.50 7.68
C ILE A 35 -33.09 36.01 6.36
N HIS A 36 -33.17 34.69 6.16
CA HIS A 36 -33.77 34.10 4.96
C HIS A 36 -35.24 34.49 4.78
N THR A 37 -36.01 34.50 5.87
CA THR A 37 -37.40 34.95 5.86
C THR A 37 -37.50 36.43 5.47
N ARG A 38 -36.63 37.30 6.02
CA ARG A 38 -36.60 38.73 5.70
C ARG A 38 -36.14 39.04 4.27
N ILE A 39 -35.23 38.24 3.72
CA ILE A 39 -34.75 38.41 2.34
C ILE A 39 -35.81 37.95 1.35
N THR A 40 -36.53 36.87 1.65
CA THR A 40 -37.49 36.26 0.72
C THR A 40 -38.85 36.96 0.75
N ASN A 41 -39.25 37.54 1.88
CA ASN A 41 -40.52 38.27 2.00
C ASN A 41 -40.31 39.79 1.84
N ASP A 42 -40.41 40.30 0.60
CA ASP A 42 -40.35 41.75 0.33
C ASP A 42 -41.66 42.47 0.68
N GLU A 43 -41.80 42.73 1.97
CA GLU A 43 -42.89 43.53 2.54
C GLU A 43 -42.92 44.99 2.04
N LYS A 44 -41.85 45.50 1.39
CA LYS A 44 -41.83 46.88 0.89
C LYS A 44 -42.78 47.07 -0.29
N ALA A 45 -42.88 46.08 -1.18
CA ALA A 45 -43.81 46.13 -2.30
C ALA A 45 -45.28 46.19 -1.83
N LEU A 46 -45.64 45.35 -0.85
CA LEU A 46 -46.97 45.38 -0.24
C LEU A 46 -47.27 46.71 0.46
N ARG A 47 -46.29 47.29 1.15
CA ARG A 47 -46.41 48.62 1.76
C ARG A 47 -46.62 49.73 0.71
N ARG A 48 -45.97 49.64 -0.46
CA ARG A 48 -46.18 50.60 -1.56
C ARG A 48 -47.59 50.50 -2.14
N VAL A 49 -48.07 49.29 -2.42
CA VAL A 49 -49.46 49.05 -2.87
C VAL A 49 -50.46 49.63 -1.87
N THR A 50 -50.26 49.33 -0.57
CA THR A 50 -51.11 49.84 0.51
C THR A 50 -51.10 51.37 0.55
N LYS A 51 -49.94 52.01 0.41
CA LYS A 51 -49.84 53.49 0.39
C LYS A 51 -50.53 54.11 -0.82
N LYS A 52 -50.40 53.51 -2.01
CA LYS A 52 -51.08 53.96 -3.23
C LYS A 52 -52.59 53.79 -3.15
N PHE A 53 -53.06 52.69 -2.54
CA PHE A 53 -54.47 52.47 -2.25
C PHE A 53 -55.04 53.55 -1.34
N HIS A 54 -54.37 53.84 -0.21
CA HIS A 54 -54.80 54.89 0.71
C HIS A 54 -54.86 56.26 0.01
N ASN A 55 -53.84 56.61 -0.76
CA ASN A 55 -53.82 57.86 -1.53
C ASN A 55 -55.00 57.97 -2.51
N TYR A 56 -55.29 56.91 -3.26
CA TYR A 56 -56.46 56.86 -4.14
C TYR A 56 -57.77 57.07 -3.36
N THR A 57 -57.96 56.34 -2.25
CA THR A 57 -59.18 56.47 -1.43
C THR A 57 -59.35 57.85 -0.81
N SER A 58 -58.26 58.52 -0.40
CA SER A 58 -58.32 59.86 0.19
C SER A 58 -58.66 60.96 -0.81
N VAL A 59 -58.40 60.75 -2.10
CA VAL A 59 -58.74 61.70 -3.17
C VAL A 59 -60.10 61.38 -3.80
N ALA A 60 -60.49 60.09 -3.85
CA ALA A 60 -61.76 59.63 -4.40
C ALA A 60 -62.94 59.77 -3.41
N TYR A 61 -62.68 59.72 -2.11
CA TYR A 61 -63.68 59.91 -1.05
C TYR A 61 -63.31 61.12 -0.21
N ASP A 62 -64.23 62.08 -0.12
CA ASP A 62 -64.05 63.32 0.64
C ASP A 62 -63.92 62.99 2.15
N PRO A 63 -62.82 63.38 2.83
CA PRO A 63 -62.67 63.12 4.25
C PRO A 63 -63.67 63.95 5.07
N VAL A 64 -64.22 63.37 6.15
CA VAL A 64 -65.11 64.04 7.13
C VAL A 64 -64.42 65.22 7.87
N VAL A 65 -63.12 65.43 7.65
CA VAL A 65 -62.29 66.48 8.25
C VAL A 65 -61.61 67.29 7.14
N PRO A 66 -61.58 68.64 7.22
CA PRO A 66 -61.10 69.50 6.13
C PRO A 66 -59.66 69.17 5.72
N PRO A 67 -59.39 68.96 4.41
CA PRO A 67 -58.08 68.56 3.92
C PRO A 67 -57.06 69.71 3.95
N SER A 68 -55.79 69.37 4.25
CA SER A 68 -54.64 70.27 4.09
C SER A 68 -54.34 70.51 2.60
N PRO A 69 -53.94 71.74 2.19
CA PRO A 69 -54.05 72.22 0.81
C PRO A 69 -52.88 71.83 -0.14
N ILE A 70 -52.23 70.68 0.05
CA ILE A 70 -50.91 70.44 -0.59
C ILE A 70 -50.92 69.37 -1.71
N LEU A 71 -52.00 68.62 -1.95
CA LEU A 71 -51.98 67.52 -2.94
C LEU A 71 -53.19 67.56 -3.88
N THR A 72 -53.07 68.32 -4.97
CA THR A 72 -54.03 68.30 -6.09
C THR A 72 -53.57 67.31 -7.17
N THR A 73 -53.64 66.00 -6.89
CA THR A 73 -53.53 64.97 -7.94
C THR A 73 -54.93 64.58 -8.39
N SER A 74 -55.16 64.40 -9.70
CA SER A 74 -56.47 63.99 -10.18
C SER A 74 -56.84 62.60 -9.66
N VAL A 75 -58.14 62.34 -9.46
CA VAL A 75 -58.65 61.02 -9.01
C VAL A 75 -58.19 59.91 -9.96
N ASP A 76 -58.22 60.18 -11.27
CA ASP A 76 -57.82 59.23 -12.31
C ASP A 76 -56.31 58.93 -12.25
N ASP A 77 -55.45 59.93 -12.04
CA ASP A 77 -54.01 59.70 -11.87
C ASP A 77 -53.70 58.84 -10.62
N ALA A 78 -54.41 59.09 -9.52
CA ALA A 78 -54.24 58.33 -8.29
C ALA A 78 -54.73 56.87 -8.45
N ARG A 79 -55.79 56.65 -9.23
CA ARG A 79 -56.31 55.33 -9.59
C ARG A 79 -55.33 54.57 -10.46
N ASP A 80 -54.82 55.18 -11.53
CA ASP A 80 -53.90 54.55 -12.46
C ASP A 80 -52.57 54.21 -11.77
N ALA A 81 -52.07 55.11 -10.90
CA ALA A 81 -50.90 54.83 -10.08
C ALA A 81 -51.09 53.64 -9.12
N PHE A 82 -52.29 53.45 -8.57
CA PHE A 82 -52.61 52.27 -7.74
C PHE A 82 -52.69 50.99 -8.59
N LEU A 83 -53.36 51.03 -9.75
CA LEU A 83 -53.48 49.87 -10.64
C LEU A 83 -52.13 49.40 -11.16
N VAL A 84 -51.24 50.33 -11.53
CA VAL A 84 -49.88 50.01 -11.96
C VAL A 84 -49.09 49.35 -10.83
N GLU A 85 -49.12 49.89 -9.62
CA GLU A 85 -48.40 49.29 -8.48
C GLU A 85 -48.99 47.91 -8.14
N LEU A 86 -50.32 47.73 -8.17
CA LEU A 86 -50.97 46.45 -7.92
C LEU A 86 -50.62 45.41 -8.99
N ALA A 87 -50.60 45.79 -10.27
CA ALA A 87 -50.16 44.93 -11.36
C ALA A 87 -48.69 44.52 -11.19
N SER A 88 -47.82 45.46 -10.79
CA SER A 88 -46.40 45.19 -10.52
C SER A 88 -46.20 44.22 -9.35
N PHE A 89 -46.98 44.38 -8.27
CA PHE A 89 -46.93 43.49 -7.12
C PHE A 89 -47.39 42.07 -7.47
N HIS A 90 -48.49 41.96 -8.22
CA HIS A 90 -48.97 40.67 -8.71
C HIS A 90 -47.95 39.97 -9.62
N LEU A 91 -47.28 40.72 -10.50
CA LEU A 91 -46.19 40.19 -11.33
C LEU A 91 -45.01 39.70 -10.46
N SER A 92 -44.64 40.46 -9.43
CA SER A 92 -43.58 40.08 -8.47
C SER A 92 -43.91 38.78 -7.74
N LEU A 93 -45.16 38.60 -7.30
CA LEU A 93 -45.60 37.35 -6.65
C LEU A 93 -45.51 36.15 -7.59
N LYS A 94 -45.94 36.31 -8.85
CA LYS A 94 -45.79 35.26 -9.87
C LYS A 94 -44.33 34.90 -10.13
N LYS A 95 -43.45 35.90 -10.22
CA LYS A 95 -42.00 35.69 -10.36
C LYS A 95 -41.45 34.89 -9.17
N SER A 96 -41.78 35.28 -7.95
CA SER A 96 -41.34 34.57 -6.73
C SER A 96 -41.80 33.11 -6.74
N LEU A 97 -43.06 32.83 -7.12
CA LEU A 97 -43.55 31.46 -7.23
C LEU A 97 -42.77 30.63 -8.26
N MET A 98 -42.48 31.20 -9.44
CA MET A 98 -41.69 30.51 -10.47
C MET A 98 -40.26 30.23 -9.99
N VAL A 99 -39.66 31.15 -9.22
CA VAL A 99 -38.34 30.94 -8.61
C VAL A 99 -38.39 29.80 -7.60
N CYS A 100 -39.36 29.77 -6.69
CA CYS A 100 -39.51 28.67 -5.73
C CYS A 100 -39.66 27.31 -6.43
N GLU A 101 -40.42 27.26 -7.53
CA GLU A 101 -40.61 26.03 -8.30
C GLU A 101 -39.31 25.61 -9.02
N ALA A 102 -38.54 26.57 -9.56
CA ALA A 102 -37.25 26.30 -10.17
C ALA A 102 -36.23 25.81 -9.13
N GLU A 103 -36.17 26.44 -7.96
CA GLU A 103 -35.32 26.03 -6.84
C GLU A 103 -35.67 24.63 -6.34
N ALA A 104 -36.96 24.30 -6.23
CA ALA A 104 -37.40 22.96 -5.85
C ALA A 104 -36.88 21.89 -6.84
N ARG A 105 -37.03 22.13 -8.15
CA ARG A 105 -36.47 21.23 -9.18
C ARG A 105 -34.95 21.13 -9.09
N GLN A 106 -34.27 22.25 -8.84
CA GLN A 106 -32.82 22.27 -8.72
C GLN A 106 -32.32 21.47 -7.52
N VAL A 107 -33.01 21.56 -6.37
CA VAL A 107 -32.71 20.76 -5.18
C VAL A 107 -32.89 19.27 -5.44
N GLU A 108 -33.95 18.86 -6.15
CA GLU A 108 -34.16 17.46 -6.52
C GLU A 108 -33.02 16.92 -7.41
N GLU A 109 -32.58 17.69 -8.40
CA GLU A 109 -31.44 17.29 -9.24
C GLU A 109 -30.13 17.19 -8.46
N TYR A 110 -29.86 18.15 -7.55
CA TYR A 110 -28.69 18.05 -6.68
C TYR A 110 -28.73 16.83 -5.77
N GLN A 111 -29.91 16.46 -5.25
CA GLN A 111 -30.05 15.26 -4.44
C GLN A 111 -29.83 13.99 -5.25
N ARG A 112 -30.34 13.93 -6.49
CA ARG A 112 -30.09 12.81 -7.42
C ARG A 112 -28.60 12.68 -7.74
N GLU A 113 -27.95 13.79 -8.06
CA GLU A 113 -26.52 13.79 -8.39
C GLU A 113 -25.66 13.43 -7.19
N LYS A 114 -26.00 13.93 -5.98
CA LYS A 114 -25.35 13.52 -4.74
C LYS A 114 -25.45 12.01 -4.51
N ALA A 115 -26.63 11.42 -4.73
CA ALA A 115 -26.81 9.98 -4.61
C ALA A 115 -26.00 9.20 -5.67
N ARG A 116 -25.90 9.72 -6.90
CA ARG A 116 -25.07 9.13 -7.96
C ARG A 116 -23.59 9.10 -7.55
N ILE A 117 -23.07 10.23 -7.07
CA ILE A 117 -21.68 10.36 -6.62
C ILE A 117 -21.40 9.42 -5.44
N GLU A 118 -22.30 9.33 -4.46
CA GLU A 118 -22.11 8.42 -3.32
C GLU A 118 -22.05 6.95 -3.76
N ASN A 119 -22.92 6.54 -4.69
CA ASN A 119 -22.88 5.18 -5.25
C ASN A 119 -21.56 4.91 -5.99
N GLU A 120 -21.09 5.87 -6.79
CA GLU A 120 -19.80 5.78 -7.49
C GLU A 120 -18.63 5.65 -6.49
N HIS A 121 -18.66 6.40 -5.40
CA HIS A 121 -17.66 6.34 -4.35
C HIS A 121 -17.65 4.99 -3.62
N ILE A 122 -18.82 4.39 -3.35
CA ILE A 122 -18.92 3.03 -2.80
C ILE A 122 -18.31 2.01 -3.76
N LEU A 123 -18.61 2.11 -5.06
CA LEU A 123 -18.06 1.21 -6.08
C LEU A 123 -16.54 1.33 -6.17
N LEU A 124 -16.00 2.55 -6.22
CA LEU A 124 -14.56 2.79 -6.28
C LEU A 124 -13.84 2.26 -5.04
N ARG A 125 -14.44 2.41 -3.85
CA ARG A 125 -13.89 1.82 -2.61
C ARG A 125 -13.83 0.30 -2.69
N SER A 126 -14.90 -0.34 -3.17
CA SER A 126 -14.92 -1.81 -3.39
C SER A 126 -13.82 -2.25 -4.35
N GLN A 127 -13.66 -1.54 -5.48
CA GLN A 127 -12.60 -1.85 -6.46
C GLN A 127 -11.20 -1.67 -5.88
N ILE A 128 -10.99 -0.65 -5.06
CA ILE A 128 -9.71 -0.45 -4.36
C ILE A 128 -9.42 -1.64 -3.44
N ASP A 129 -10.40 -2.12 -2.69
CA ASP A 129 -10.21 -3.23 -1.76
C ASP A 129 -9.98 -4.56 -2.50
N GLU A 130 -10.69 -4.80 -3.60
CA GLU A 130 -10.43 -5.93 -4.51
C GLU A 130 -9.00 -5.90 -5.07
N LEU A 131 -8.53 -4.73 -5.53
CA LEU A 131 -7.18 -4.56 -6.05
C LEU A 131 -6.11 -4.77 -4.97
N LYS A 132 -6.34 -4.33 -3.73
CA LYS A 132 -5.44 -4.61 -2.60
C LYS A 132 -5.32 -6.12 -2.35
N MET A 133 -6.45 -6.83 -2.31
CA MET A 133 -6.44 -8.29 -2.13
C MET A 133 -5.69 -9.00 -3.27
N SER A 134 -5.94 -8.58 -4.52
CA SER A 134 -5.23 -9.12 -5.68
C SER A 134 -3.73 -8.84 -5.62
N LEU A 135 -3.33 -7.66 -5.13
CA LEU A 135 -1.92 -7.30 -4.97
C LEU A 135 -1.25 -8.17 -3.91
N GLU A 136 -1.88 -8.36 -2.75
CA GLU A 136 -1.37 -9.23 -1.70
C GLU A 136 -1.19 -10.68 -2.20
N GLN A 137 -2.19 -11.20 -2.92
CA GLN A 137 -2.12 -12.53 -3.53
C GLN A 137 -0.95 -12.64 -4.52
N ALA A 138 -0.74 -11.62 -5.37
CA ALA A 138 0.36 -11.59 -6.32
C ALA A 138 1.73 -11.53 -5.61
N GLN A 139 1.85 -10.78 -4.52
CA GLN A 139 3.07 -10.71 -3.71
C GLN A 139 3.37 -12.06 -3.03
N VAL A 140 2.36 -12.73 -2.47
CA VAL A 140 2.51 -14.08 -1.91
C VAL A 140 2.95 -15.07 -2.98
N GLN A 141 2.34 -15.03 -4.17
CA GLN A 141 2.73 -15.88 -5.29
C GLN A 141 4.18 -15.62 -5.72
N ARG A 142 4.61 -14.36 -5.78
CA ARG A 142 6.00 -13.99 -6.07
C ARG A 142 6.96 -14.53 -5.02
N ARG A 143 6.66 -14.39 -3.72
CA ARG A 143 7.48 -14.95 -2.63
C ARG A 143 7.66 -16.46 -2.75
N ARG A 144 6.56 -17.19 -2.92
CA ARG A 144 6.59 -18.64 -3.14
C ARG A 144 7.39 -19.02 -4.39
N LYS A 145 7.26 -18.26 -5.49
CA LYS A 145 8.06 -18.49 -6.69
C LYS A 145 9.56 -18.33 -6.42
N MET A 146 9.96 -17.28 -5.71
CA MET A 146 11.36 -17.08 -5.33
C MET A 146 11.87 -18.22 -4.44
N GLU A 147 11.07 -18.73 -3.50
CA GLU A 147 11.41 -19.91 -2.70
C GLU A 147 11.60 -21.17 -3.56
N TYR A 148 10.71 -21.39 -4.53
CA TYR A 148 10.85 -22.50 -5.47
C TYR A 148 12.11 -22.36 -6.34
N ASP A 149 12.40 -21.16 -6.83
CA ASP A 149 13.59 -20.89 -7.63
C ASP A 149 14.88 -21.15 -6.80
N LEU A 150 14.90 -20.72 -5.53
CA LEU A 150 16.02 -21.01 -4.60
C LEU A 150 16.19 -22.52 -4.34
N ILE A 151 15.10 -23.26 -4.15
CA ILE A 151 15.16 -24.71 -3.97
C ILE A 151 15.64 -25.38 -5.26
N ALA A 152 15.16 -24.92 -6.42
CA ALA A 152 15.59 -25.43 -7.72
C ALA A 152 17.08 -25.21 -7.96
N GLU A 153 17.62 -24.06 -7.59
CA GLU A 153 19.07 -23.79 -7.65
C GLU A 153 19.86 -24.79 -6.78
N LYS A 154 19.43 -25.01 -5.54
CA LYS A 154 20.06 -26.01 -4.65
C LYS A 154 20.00 -27.43 -5.20
N ILE A 155 18.87 -27.82 -5.80
CA ILE A 155 18.71 -29.14 -6.41
C ILE A 155 19.64 -29.28 -7.63
N ASN A 156 19.76 -28.24 -8.46
CA ASN A 156 20.61 -28.24 -9.64
C ASN A 156 22.11 -28.24 -9.30
N ALA A 157 22.50 -27.86 -8.08
CA ALA A 157 23.88 -27.95 -7.61
C ALA A 157 24.29 -29.38 -7.18
N LEU A 158 23.32 -30.28 -6.99
CA LEU A 158 23.56 -31.68 -6.68
C LEU A 158 23.72 -32.51 -7.96
N PRO A 159 24.50 -33.60 -7.94
CA PRO A 159 24.57 -34.51 -9.08
C PRO A 159 23.18 -35.04 -9.41
N SER A 160 22.97 -35.36 -10.68
CA SER A 160 21.70 -35.93 -11.09
C SER A 160 21.46 -37.26 -10.36
N ARG A 161 20.18 -37.56 -10.12
CA ARG A 161 19.80 -38.82 -9.48
C ARG A 161 20.36 -40.03 -10.22
N GLU A 162 20.38 -39.96 -11.55
CA GLU A 162 20.91 -41.03 -12.40
C GLU A 162 22.42 -41.24 -12.20
N GLU A 163 23.21 -40.17 -12.15
CA GLU A 163 24.66 -40.26 -11.88
C GLU A 163 24.94 -40.85 -10.49
N LEU A 164 24.17 -40.46 -9.47
CA LEU A 164 24.30 -41.02 -8.12
C LEU A 164 23.97 -42.52 -8.11
N GLU A 165 22.89 -42.92 -8.79
CA GLU A 165 22.52 -44.33 -8.94
C GLU A 165 23.60 -45.14 -9.68
N GLN A 166 24.25 -44.56 -10.70
CA GLN A 166 25.38 -45.19 -11.38
C GLN A 166 26.60 -45.33 -10.45
N SER A 167 26.93 -44.29 -9.67
CA SER A 167 28.02 -44.33 -8.69
C SER A 167 27.78 -45.41 -7.63
N ILE A 168 26.55 -45.55 -7.14
CA ILE A 168 26.18 -46.61 -6.18
C ILE A 168 26.42 -47.98 -6.81
N ARG A 169 25.95 -48.22 -8.04
CA ARG A 169 26.14 -49.51 -8.73
C ARG A 169 27.61 -49.87 -8.92
N VAL A 170 28.46 -48.88 -9.22
CA VAL A 170 29.91 -49.10 -9.35
C VAL A 170 30.51 -49.50 -8.00
N LEU A 171 30.20 -48.76 -6.93
CA LEU A 171 30.68 -49.08 -5.57
C LEU A 171 30.19 -50.45 -5.08
N GLU A 172 28.93 -50.80 -5.37
CA GLU A 172 28.39 -52.12 -5.06
C GLU A 172 29.16 -53.21 -5.80
N ASN A 173 29.44 -53.04 -7.10
CA ASN A 173 30.21 -54.00 -7.87
C ASN A 173 31.64 -54.16 -7.31
N ASP A 174 32.29 -53.05 -6.97
CA ASP A 174 33.64 -53.05 -6.37
C ASP A 174 33.63 -53.77 -5.02
N MET A 175 32.61 -53.55 -4.17
CA MET A 175 32.43 -54.30 -2.93
C MET A 175 32.32 -55.81 -3.19
N HIS A 176 31.50 -56.23 -4.15
CA HIS A 176 31.37 -57.64 -4.49
C HIS A 176 32.70 -58.23 -4.98
N ALA A 177 33.47 -57.48 -5.77
CA ALA A 177 34.79 -57.91 -6.24
C ALA A 177 35.78 -58.08 -5.08
N ILE A 178 35.83 -57.11 -4.16
CA ILE A 178 36.70 -57.16 -2.97
C ILE A 178 36.32 -58.35 -2.07
N HIS A 179 35.03 -58.59 -1.85
CA HIS A 179 34.58 -59.73 -1.06
C HIS A 179 34.98 -61.06 -1.70
N ALA A 180 34.81 -61.19 -3.02
CA ALA A 180 35.22 -62.39 -3.75
C ALA A 180 36.74 -62.61 -3.69
N GLU A 181 37.55 -61.57 -3.88
CA GLU A 181 39.00 -61.67 -3.75
C GLU A 181 39.43 -62.04 -2.33
N HIS A 182 38.81 -61.42 -1.31
CA HIS A 182 39.08 -61.75 0.09
C HIS A 182 38.75 -63.22 0.40
N GLU A 183 37.61 -63.72 -0.08
CA GLU A 183 37.27 -65.15 0.07
C GLU A 183 38.32 -66.06 -0.59
N ASP A 184 38.80 -65.71 -1.79
CA ASP A 184 39.83 -66.47 -2.50
C ASP A 184 41.19 -66.41 -1.76
N GLN A 185 41.59 -65.24 -1.27
CA GLN A 185 42.80 -65.07 -0.46
C GLN A 185 42.71 -65.89 0.84
N ASN A 186 41.57 -65.85 1.53
CA ASN A 186 41.36 -66.58 2.78
C ASN A 186 41.39 -68.10 2.54
N ARG A 187 40.83 -68.56 1.41
CA ARG A 187 40.94 -69.96 0.96
C ARG A 187 42.39 -70.37 0.67
N VAL A 188 43.18 -69.53 0.00
CA VAL A 188 44.60 -69.78 -0.26
C VAL A 188 45.39 -69.82 1.04
N LEU A 189 45.14 -68.90 1.96
CA LEU A 189 45.82 -68.81 3.26
C LEU A 189 45.54 -70.07 4.09
N HIS A 190 44.29 -70.52 4.18
CA HIS A 190 43.95 -71.78 4.85
C HIS A 190 44.60 -73.01 4.20
N ALA A 191 44.68 -73.06 2.87
CA ALA A 191 45.39 -74.13 2.18
C ALA A 191 46.89 -74.14 2.50
N GLN A 192 47.53 -72.96 2.58
CA GLN A 192 48.93 -72.83 3.00
C GLN A 192 49.15 -73.21 4.46
N GLN A 193 48.28 -72.76 5.38
CA GLN A 193 48.31 -73.16 6.78
C GLN A 193 48.20 -74.68 6.94
N ALA A 194 47.30 -75.32 6.18
CA ALA A 194 47.15 -76.76 6.17
C ALA A 194 48.42 -77.45 5.65
N ALA A 195 48.99 -76.98 4.54
CA ALA A 195 50.24 -77.52 3.98
C ALA A 195 51.44 -77.35 4.93
N LEU A 196 51.58 -76.18 5.56
CA LEU A 196 52.61 -75.93 6.57
C LEU A 196 52.41 -76.82 7.80
N GLY A 197 51.17 -77.01 8.25
CA GLY A 197 50.83 -77.95 9.32
C GLY A 197 51.31 -79.37 9.03
N VAL A 198 51.15 -79.85 7.79
CA VAL A 198 51.68 -81.14 7.34
C VAL A 198 53.22 -81.17 7.41
N VAL A 199 53.90 -80.13 6.92
CA VAL A 199 55.38 -80.04 6.99
C VAL A 199 55.87 -80.04 8.44
N ILE A 200 55.23 -79.28 9.32
CA ILE A 200 55.57 -79.22 10.75
C ILE A 200 55.37 -80.60 11.40
N SER A 201 54.27 -81.29 11.09
CA SER A 201 54.05 -82.68 11.55
C SER A 201 55.17 -83.60 11.09
N ASN A 202 55.52 -83.57 9.81
CA ASN A 202 56.61 -84.38 9.27
C ASN A 202 57.97 -84.06 9.93
N ILE A 203 58.26 -82.78 10.21
CA ILE A 203 59.48 -82.39 10.94
C ILE A 203 59.45 -82.89 12.39
N GLN A 204 58.30 -82.85 13.05
CA GLN A 204 58.14 -83.42 14.39
C GLN A 204 58.39 -84.92 14.37
N ASP A 205 57.80 -85.64 13.42
CA ASP A 205 58.01 -87.08 13.23
C ASP A 205 59.49 -87.41 12.97
N LEU A 206 60.15 -86.66 12.09
CA LEU A 206 61.59 -86.79 11.83
C LEU A 206 62.44 -86.47 13.07
N ARG A 207 62.06 -85.48 13.89
CA ARG A 207 62.73 -85.19 15.16
C ARG A 207 62.52 -86.29 16.19
N LEU A 208 61.33 -86.90 16.24
CA LEU A 208 61.02 -88.05 17.09
C LEU A 208 61.86 -89.27 16.67
N MET A 209 61.96 -89.54 15.37
CA MET A 209 62.83 -90.59 14.80
C MET A 209 64.32 -90.32 15.04
N GLY A 210 64.80 -89.08 14.83
CA GLY A 210 66.20 -88.71 15.00
C GLY A 210 66.65 -88.62 16.47
N LYS A 211 65.74 -88.33 17.41
CA LYS A 211 66.03 -88.42 18.85
C LYS A 211 66.24 -89.86 19.32
N GLN A 212 65.79 -90.85 18.55
CA GLN A 212 65.97 -92.26 18.88
C GLN A 212 67.39 -92.77 18.57
N ASP A 213 68.21 -92.01 17.81
CA ASP A 213 69.61 -92.33 17.49
C ASP A 213 70.66 -91.48 18.23
N VAL A 214 70.24 -90.50 19.07
CA VAL A 214 71.17 -89.60 19.82
C VAL A 214 70.93 -89.67 21.33
N GLU A 215 70.75 -90.86 21.88
CA GLU A 215 70.94 -91.09 23.33
C GLU A 215 72.37 -91.56 23.68
N VAL A 216 73.30 -91.65 22.72
CA VAL A 216 74.64 -92.25 22.96
C VAL A 216 75.84 -91.33 22.68
N ALA A 217 75.67 -90.10 22.19
CA ALA A 217 76.83 -89.23 21.89
C ALA A 217 76.73 -87.83 22.53
N GLU A 218 77.69 -87.54 23.40
CA GLU A 218 78.13 -86.21 23.86
C GLU A 218 77.37 -85.57 25.04
N ALA A 219 77.73 -86.05 26.23
CA ALA A 219 78.05 -85.14 27.34
C ALA A 219 79.34 -84.36 27.03
N SER A 220 79.37 -83.06 27.39
CA SER A 220 80.56 -82.17 27.50
C SER A 220 81.17 -81.54 26.24
N ARG A 221 80.95 -80.22 26.08
CA ARG A 221 82.03 -79.23 25.80
C ARG A 221 81.59 -77.77 26.05
N THR A 222 82.03 -77.27 27.21
CA THR A 222 82.83 -76.02 27.41
C THR A 222 82.33 -74.65 26.93
N SER A 223 82.08 -73.76 27.92
CA SER A 223 82.56 -72.37 28.10
C SER A 223 82.45 -71.31 26.97
N SER A 224 81.71 -70.22 27.28
CA SER A 224 82.06 -68.76 27.28
C SER A 224 83.13 -68.24 26.28
N PRO A 225 83.02 -67.04 25.63
CA PRO A 225 82.57 -65.78 26.25
C PRO A 225 81.77 -64.78 25.39
N ALA A 226 81.29 -63.75 26.09
CA ALA A 226 80.60 -62.54 25.62
C ALA A 226 81.37 -61.72 24.56
N PRO A 227 80.69 -60.77 23.91
CA PRO A 227 81.10 -59.38 24.12
C PRO A 227 79.94 -58.40 24.36
N ASP A 228 80.26 -57.40 25.18
CA ASP A 228 79.52 -56.17 25.41
C ASP A 228 79.28 -55.38 24.11
N THR A 229 78.08 -54.85 23.92
CA THR A 229 77.89 -53.58 23.19
C THR A 229 76.64 -52.85 23.70
N GLN A 230 76.86 -52.06 24.75
CA GLN A 230 76.48 -50.66 24.88
C GLN A 230 75.37 -50.10 23.96
N GLY A 231 74.29 -49.60 24.58
CA GLY A 231 73.59 -48.40 24.13
C GLY A 231 72.12 -48.57 23.75
N GLY A 232 71.23 -47.94 24.51
CA GLY A 232 69.85 -47.65 24.09
C GLY A 232 68.84 -47.81 25.22
N GLU A 233 68.58 -46.73 25.94
CA GLU A 233 67.53 -46.65 26.97
C GLU A 233 66.12 -46.89 26.41
N PRO A 234 65.19 -47.43 27.20
CA PRO A 234 63.78 -47.54 26.85
C PRO A 234 63.04 -46.24 27.20
N ALA A 235 62.29 -45.69 26.25
CA ALA A 235 61.24 -44.72 26.54
C ALA A 235 59.89 -45.42 26.31
N ASP A 236 59.29 -45.85 27.42
CA ASP A 236 57.88 -46.20 27.52
C ASP A 236 57.03 -44.99 27.12
N VAL A 237 56.11 -45.22 26.17
CA VAL A 237 55.02 -44.29 25.87
C VAL A 237 53.73 -44.93 26.38
N GLU A 238 53.46 -44.69 27.66
CA GLU A 238 52.10 -44.72 28.20
C GLU A 238 51.65 -43.26 28.36
N MET A 239 50.53 -42.89 27.75
CA MET A 239 49.77 -41.72 28.19
C MET A 239 48.29 -41.98 27.94
N GLU A 240 47.63 -42.39 29.02
CA GLU A 240 46.17 -42.34 29.19
C GLU A 240 45.69 -40.89 29.33
N THR A 241 44.48 -40.68 28.81
CA THR A 241 43.37 -39.82 29.28
C THR A 241 43.68 -38.66 30.24
N ASP A 242 43.25 -37.43 29.91
CA ASP A 242 42.03 -36.88 30.54
C ASP A 242 41.54 -35.58 29.87
N THR A 243 40.23 -35.42 29.98
CA THR A 243 39.36 -34.29 29.65
C THR A 243 39.72 -33.00 30.38
N ARG A 244 39.35 -31.82 29.80
CA ARG A 244 38.71 -30.68 30.52
C ARG A 244 38.51 -29.45 29.62
N GLU A 245 37.27 -28.96 29.68
CA GLU A 245 36.75 -27.69 29.15
C GLU A 245 37.50 -26.46 29.71
N GLU A 246 37.63 -25.38 28.93
CA GLU A 246 37.22 -24.03 29.39
C GLU A 246 37.17 -23.01 28.23
N THR A 247 36.16 -22.17 28.35
CA THR A 247 35.71 -20.97 27.64
C THR A 247 36.73 -19.82 27.53
N GLY A 248 36.50 -18.88 26.61
CA GLY A 248 36.92 -17.47 26.81
C GLY A 248 37.26 -16.67 25.56
N GLU A 249 36.59 -15.52 25.43
CA GLU A 249 36.52 -14.57 24.32
C GLU A 249 37.74 -13.61 24.17
N ILE A 250 37.63 -12.73 23.14
CA ILE A 250 38.31 -11.43 22.92
C ILE A 250 39.62 -11.58 22.09
N GLU A 251 39.85 -10.93 20.95
CA GLU A 251 39.77 -9.48 20.67
C GLU A 251 39.82 -9.16 19.16
N ASP A 252 39.23 -8.01 18.83
CA ASP A 252 39.26 -7.31 17.54
C ASP A 252 40.68 -7.04 16.99
N ASN A 253 40.81 -7.12 15.66
CA ASN A 253 41.75 -6.23 14.96
C ASN A 253 41.21 -5.82 13.58
N LYS A 254 40.97 -4.51 13.47
CA LYS A 254 40.79 -3.76 12.23
C LYS A 254 42.12 -3.70 11.48
N GLU A 255 42.11 -3.86 10.17
CA GLU A 255 42.98 -3.05 9.31
C GLU A 255 42.41 -2.89 7.91
N GLU A 256 42.80 -1.76 7.31
CA GLU A 256 42.12 -0.99 6.29
C GLU A 256 42.31 -1.50 4.86
N GLY A 257 41.49 -0.95 3.97
CA GLY A 257 41.49 -1.25 2.55
C GLY A 257 42.70 -0.73 1.77
N SER A 258 42.87 -1.27 0.58
CA SER A 258 43.61 -0.64 -0.51
C SER A 258 43.13 -1.16 -1.87
N ASN A 259 42.48 -0.25 -2.59
CA ASN A 259 42.51 0.08 -4.01
C ASN A 259 42.78 -0.94 -5.13
N GLU A 260 41.94 -0.78 -6.16
CA GLU A 260 42.23 -0.69 -7.60
C GLU A 260 42.91 -1.88 -8.27
N ARG A 261 42.13 -2.61 -9.09
CA ARG A 261 42.57 -2.94 -10.46
C ARG A 261 41.40 -2.91 -11.44
N ASP A 262 41.55 -2.01 -12.41
CA ASP A 262 40.97 -2.10 -13.74
C ASP A 262 41.16 -3.50 -14.34
N SER A 263 40.10 -4.02 -14.94
CA SER A 263 40.22 -5.03 -16.00
C SER A 263 39.02 -4.91 -16.93
N ASP A 264 39.14 -4.01 -17.89
CA ASP A 264 38.49 -4.18 -19.19
C ASP A 264 39.05 -5.45 -19.83
N ASP A 265 38.20 -6.42 -20.15
CA ASP A 265 38.42 -7.30 -21.30
C ASP A 265 37.10 -7.90 -21.80
N ASP A 266 36.92 -7.75 -23.11
CA ASP A 266 35.78 -8.09 -23.95
C ASP A 266 35.29 -9.53 -23.82
N VAL A 267 33.98 -9.70 -23.62
CA VAL A 267 33.26 -10.94 -23.96
C VAL A 267 32.30 -10.64 -25.12
N PRO A 268 32.64 -10.97 -26.39
CA PRO A 268 31.66 -10.96 -27.45
C PRO A 268 30.76 -12.19 -27.27
N LEU A 269 29.57 -11.94 -26.69
CA LEU A 269 28.47 -12.88 -26.58
C LEU A 269 28.23 -13.56 -27.94
N SER A 270 28.40 -14.86 -27.92
CA SER A 270 28.24 -15.73 -29.05
C SER A 270 26.78 -15.71 -29.54
N LYS A 271 26.65 -15.40 -30.82
CA LYS A 271 25.49 -15.72 -31.66
C LYS A 271 25.08 -17.17 -31.42
N LYS A 272 23.87 -17.41 -30.89
CA LYS A 272 23.08 -18.61 -31.17
C LYS A 272 21.66 -18.53 -30.59
N HIS A 273 20.69 -18.73 -31.47
CA HIS A 273 19.30 -19.15 -31.22
C HIS A 273 18.32 -18.15 -30.60
N LEU A 274 18.03 -17.07 -31.35
CA LEU A 274 16.68 -16.52 -31.36
C LEU A 274 15.80 -17.36 -32.30
N ASN A 275 14.57 -17.65 -31.88
CA ASN A 275 13.61 -18.50 -32.59
C ASN A 275 13.34 -17.98 -34.03
N PRO A 276 13.62 -18.76 -35.09
CA PRO A 276 13.39 -18.33 -36.48
C PRO A 276 11.90 -18.17 -36.84
N SER A 277 11.01 -18.57 -35.93
CA SER A 277 9.55 -18.48 -36.09
C SER A 277 8.96 -17.22 -35.42
N ALA A 278 9.79 -16.40 -34.76
CA ALA A 278 9.33 -15.18 -34.10
C ALA A 278 8.98 -14.12 -35.16
N ARG A 279 7.72 -13.66 -35.15
CA ARG A 279 7.28 -12.55 -36.00
C ARG A 279 8.02 -11.27 -35.61
N SER A 280 8.63 -10.60 -36.58
CA SER A 280 9.27 -9.30 -36.40
C SER A 280 8.24 -8.27 -35.95
N PHE A 281 8.52 -7.58 -34.85
CA PHE A 281 7.67 -6.51 -34.32
C PHE A 281 7.61 -5.35 -35.33
N LEU A 282 6.41 -5.07 -35.85
CA LEU A 282 6.13 -3.91 -36.70
C LEU A 282 5.28 -2.92 -35.90
N PRO A 283 5.85 -1.80 -35.40
CA PRO A 283 5.05 -0.77 -34.76
C PRO A 283 4.12 -0.13 -35.81
N HIS A 284 2.83 -0.43 -35.72
CA HIS A 284 1.82 0.20 -36.57
C HIS A 284 1.52 1.60 -36.02
N SER A 285 1.98 2.62 -36.73
CA SER A 285 1.54 4.00 -36.61
C SER A 285 0.25 4.20 -37.41
N SER A 286 -0.90 4.34 -36.74
CA SER A 286 -2.09 5.08 -37.17
C SER A 286 -3.17 4.89 -36.10
N SER A 287 -3.48 5.91 -35.31
CA SER A 287 -4.41 7.00 -35.62
C SER A 287 -5.88 6.57 -35.62
N SER A 288 -6.64 7.26 -34.76
CA SER A 288 -8.11 7.39 -34.68
C SER A 288 -8.88 6.35 -33.87
N ARG A 289 -9.93 6.68 -33.12
CA ARG A 289 -10.50 7.93 -32.59
C ARG A 289 -11.50 7.49 -31.51
N LEU A 290 -11.54 8.17 -30.37
CA LEU A 290 -12.59 8.04 -29.37
C LEU A 290 -13.91 8.54 -29.97
N SER A 291 -14.97 7.73 -29.86
CA SER A 291 -16.35 8.11 -30.22
C SER A 291 -17.11 8.45 -28.94
N THR A 292 -17.37 9.73 -28.74
CA THR A 292 -18.40 10.27 -27.86
C THR A 292 -19.63 10.63 -28.71
N PRO A 293 -20.87 10.29 -28.30
CA PRO A 293 -22.06 10.65 -29.05
C PRO A 293 -22.49 12.09 -28.73
N HIS A 294 -22.58 12.93 -29.76
CA HIS A 294 -23.13 14.28 -29.71
C HIS A 294 -24.61 14.22 -30.09
N LEU A 295 -25.50 14.72 -29.22
CA LEU A 295 -26.91 14.94 -29.51
C LEU A 295 -27.09 16.20 -30.36
N GLU A 296 -27.90 16.08 -31.41
CA GLU A 296 -28.41 17.16 -32.26
C GLU A 296 -29.38 18.07 -31.48
N GLY A 297 -29.24 19.38 -31.69
CA GLY A 297 -30.15 20.40 -31.16
C GLY A 297 -29.93 21.74 -31.85
N THR A 298 -30.61 21.92 -32.98
CA THR A 298 -30.77 23.15 -33.78
C THR A 298 -31.03 24.42 -32.96
N PRO A 299 -30.45 25.59 -33.32
CA PRO A 299 -31.05 26.88 -32.98
C PRO A 299 -31.63 27.57 -34.24
N PRO A 300 -32.77 28.28 -34.13
CA PRO A 300 -33.23 29.13 -35.22
C PRO A 300 -32.57 30.51 -35.18
N SER A 301 -32.31 30.99 -36.39
CA SER A 301 -31.82 32.33 -36.74
C SER A 301 -32.93 33.39 -36.64
N THR A 302 -32.49 34.65 -36.66
CA THR A 302 -33.19 35.96 -36.68
C THR A 302 -33.49 36.52 -35.28
N ARG A 303 -33.07 37.74 -34.91
CA ARG A 303 -33.30 39.00 -35.64
C ARG A 303 -32.40 40.12 -35.09
N ALA A 304 -31.98 41.00 -36.00
CA ALA A 304 -31.25 42.23 -35.77
C ALA A 304 -31.94 43.18 -34.77
N TYR A 305 -31.16 43.76 -33.86
CA TYR A 305 -31.25 45.16 -33.44
C TYR A 305 -29.85 45.68 -33.11
N ARG A 306 -29.62 46.92 -33.56
CA ARG A 306 -28.42 47.73 -33.46
C ARG A 306 -28.79 48.85 -32.51
N GLU A 307 -28.08 49.04 -31.41
CA GLU A 307 -28.05 50.29 -30.67
C GLU A 307 -26.75 50.40 -29.89
N GLU A 308 -26.18 51.60 -29.95
CA GLU A 308 -24.92 52.06 -29.38
C GLU A 308 -25.12 52.54 -27.91
N GLY A 309 -24.05 52.57 -27.14
CA GLY A 309 -23.97 53.10 -25.77
C GLY A 309 -23.15 52.16 -24.89
N GLU A 310 -21.82 52.30 -24.87
CA GLU A 310 -21.04 53.08 -23.90
C GLU A 310 -20.81 52.31 -22.58
N ASP A 311 -19.51 52.06 -22.36
CA ASP A 311 -18.79 51.93 -21.09
C ASP A 311 -19.07 50.71 -20.19
N ASP A 312 -18.13 49.77 -20.18
CA ASP A 312 -17.33 49.50 -18.97
C ASP A 312 -16.16 48.56 -19.27
N ASP A 313 -14.97 49.12 -19.07
CA ASP A 313 -13.64 48.51 -19.07
C ASP A 313 -13.55 47.33 -18.10
N ILE A 314 -13.21 46.14 -18.61
CA ILE A 314 -12.53 45.10 -17.82
C ILE A 314 -11.30 44.66 -18.60
N GLU A 315 -10.22 45.39 -18.33
CA GLU A 315 -8.83 45.19 -18.72
C GLU A 315 -8.34 43.80 -18.25
N MET A 316 -8.49 42.79 -19.10
CA MET A 316 -7.88 41.48 -18.91
C MET A 316 -6.45 41.53 -19.45
N GLY A 317 -5.50 41.67 -18.53
CA GLY A 317 -4.07 41.78 -18.80
C GLY A 317 -3.53 40.69 -19.73
N GLU A 318 -3.12 41.14 -20.92
CA GLU A 318 -2.20 40.44 -21.79
C GLU A 318 -0.80 40.52 -21.18
N LEU A 319 -0.19 39.37 -20.83
CA LEU A 319 1.26 39.28 -20.72
C LEU A 319 1.77 38.64 -22.00
N ALA A 320 2.36 39.49 -22.83
CA ALA A 320 3.00 39.14 -24.08
C ALA A 320 4.11 38.09 -23.87
N GLU A 321 4.04 37.02 -24.65
CA GLU A 321 5.17 36.15 -24.93
C GLU A 321 6.08 36.85 -25.95
N GLU A 322 7.34 37.11 -25.58
CA GLU A 322 8.42 37.28 -26.54
C GLU A 322 9.71 36.54 -26.10
N PRO A 323 10.54 36.12 -27.06
CA PRO A 323 11.37 34.92 -26.94
C PRO A 323 12.84 35.25 -26.59
N ILE A 324 13.46 34.43 -25.74
CA ILE A 324 14.92 34.46 -25.55
C ILE A 324 15.46 33.03 -25.69
N GLU A 325 15.80 32.68 -26.92
CA GLU A 325 16.76 31.63 -27.19
C GLU A 325 18.17 32.09 -26.79
N LYS A 326 18.91 31.16 -26.20
CA LYS A 326 20.38 31.14 -26.02
C LYS A 326 20.93 32.11 -24.96
N LEU A 327 21.14 31.58 -23.75
CA LEU A 327 22.35 31.79 -22.94
C LEU A 327 22.53 30.63 -21.94
N ILE A 328 23.52 29.77 -22.21
CA ILE A 328 24.43 29.14 -21.22
C ILE A 328 23.80 28.04 -20.33
N LYS A 329 23.88 26.75 -20.70
CA LYS A 329 25.00 25.82 -20.37
C LYS A 329 25.70 26.10 -19.02
N LYS A 330 25.09 25.74 -17.88
CA LYS A 330 25.79 25.27 -16.66
C LYS A 330 24.81 24.77 -15.57
N LYS A 331 24.51 23.47 -15.55
CA LYS A 331 24.50 22.57 -14.37
C LYS A 331 23.79 21.27 -14.76
N ILE A 332 24.62 20.28 -15.08
CA ILE A 332 24.30 18.87 -14.96
C ILE A 332 24.56 18.49 -13.49
N ARG A 333 23.78 17.52 -13.00
CA ARG A 333 24.01 16.66 -11.83
C ARG A 333 23.22 17.01 -10.57
N GLU A 334 22.05 16.41 -10.44
CA GLU A 334 21.53 15.84 -9.19
C GLU A 334 20.51 14.74 -9.56
N GLU A 335 21.06 13.58 -9.89
CA GLU A 335 20.41 12.27 -9.86
C GLU A 335 21.03 11.60 -8.62
N GLU A 336 20.22 10.94 -7.79
CA GLU A 336 20.48 10.25 -6.50
C GLU A 336 19.63 10.80 -5.34
N LEU A 337 18.36 10.38 -5.28
CA LEU A 337 17.63 10.19 -4.02
C LEU A 337 16.96 8.81 -4.07
N GLU A 338 17.80 7.80 -3.95
CA GLU A 338 17.49 6.42 -3.57
C GLU A 338 17.72 6.31 -2.06
N GLU A 339 16.67 6.54 -1.26
CA GLU A 339 16.60 6.23 0.17
C GLU A 339 15.10 6.05 0.50
N GLY A 340 14.60 5.06 1.23
CA GLY A 340 15.22 4.00 1.98
C GLY A 340 14.12 3.08 2.52
N GLU A 341 14.56 1.91 2.96
CA GLU A 341 13.80 0.79 3.48
C GLU A 341 13.00 1.19 4.74
N ALA A 342 11.72 0.85 4.80
CA ALA A 342 10.95 0.89 6.04
C ALA A 342 10.98 -0.51 6.67
N SER A 343 11.86 -0.69 7.65
CA SER A 343 11.89 -1.84 8.54
C SER A 343 10.63 -1.94 9.39
N ASP A 344 10.14 -3.16 9.45
CA ASP A 344 9.30 -3.77 10.47
C ASP A 344 9.85 -3.51 11.88
N MET A 345 9.04 -2.87 12.72
CA MET A 345 9.19 -2.90 14.17
C MET A 345 7.82 -3.21 14.79
N SER A 346 7.63 -4.48 15.12
CA SER A 346 7.13 -4.96 16.41
C SER A 346 6.23 -4.01 17.21
N SER A 347 4.94 -4.35 17.32
CA SER A 347 4.13 -3.94 18.46
C SER A 347 3.26 -5.12 18.92
N GLU A 348 3.83 -5.92 19.80
CA GLU A 348 3.08 -6.64 20.83
C GLU A 348 2.58 -5.58 21.83
N LEU A 349 1.26 -5.39 21.92
CA LEU A 349 0.66 -4.71 23.06
C LEU A 349 -0.66 -5.39 23.42
N SER A 350 -0.61 -5.91 24.64
CA SER A 350 -1.47 -6.89 25.28
C SER A 350 -2.93 -6.50 25.43
N GLU A 351 -3.80 -7.51 25.36
CA GLU A 351 -5.16 -7.54 25.89
C GLU A 351 -5.18 -7.20 27.40
N PRO A 352 -6.12 -6.37 27.87
CA PRO A 352 -6.53 -6.35 29.27
C PRO A 352 -7.74 -7.27 29.51
N PRO A 353 -7.87 -7.83 30.73
CA PRO A 353 -8.79 -8.93 31.02
C PRO A 353 -10.25 -8.52 31.16
N ASP A 354 -11.12 -9.49 30.91
CA ASP A 354 -12.55 -9.51 31.22
C ASP A 354 -12.83 -9.25 32.71
N ASP A 355 -13.81 -8.37 32.99
CA ASP A 355 -14.69 -8.42 34.16
C ASP A 355 -16.08 -7.84 33.82
#